data_AF-K1QCJ6-F1
#
_entry.id   AF-K1QCJ6-F1
#
_cell.length_a   1.000
_cell.length_b   1.000
_cell.length_c   1.000
_cell.angle_alpha   90.00
_cell.angle_beta   90.00
_cell.angle_gamma   90.00
#
_symmetry.space_group_name_H-M   'P 1'
#
loop_
_entity.id
_entity.type
_entity.pdbx_description
1 polymer ?
#
loop_
_entity_poly.entity_id
_entity_poly.type
_entity_poly.pdbx_seq_one_letter_code
_entity_poly.pdbx_strand_id
1 'polypeptide(L)'
;MKVGVDEFVDNVRVSFHNITWTEKKHAIVPGLFQYDPSVNLICSFTPSDDDSLLYHIDWYVDNETVIQGQTVDKWSLDDAILSAADLNKAGKKINTWILNHTLSIERKGKVTLMMRPTIPFASETIHTPDGKQSASPLNIQLSFPGKSEAKCKRSSIGNLKKCSVTIDSHIFREKQNYEDETKWYKIHTIEIFNSDDEGYYMPDHKLVLRLETNSPSGQGAMIFSDVVFHDVHVQVRHENCWGRPRCVCAVAARSGQDVFTIDACYRRQYINFPICKENSLKVIKETDKVYKIIFPTGTFVKVFLYNYGWSFWYINLEVYPTVADLGKTSGLCGVLDNDRTNDFRRMDGTQDNIYSYSYHNPPDGFSLSWQLPAGSSDDLLANSQTVFDSLTPLSSYLHKLCTCDKDKTLCSYKQYTECKTNVRGREYHCVLHSSSSRRKKRDLEILTSLQEMDAKSVEQTRVKRQAVSEVDAFNICDDAFQQSAHYNICLQVVPNFTNETFANCINDLTNMNIS
;
A
#
# COMPACT_ATOMS: atom_id res chain seq x y z
N MET A 1 -15.59 -38.98 3.78
CA MET A 1 -15.13 -37.82 4.56
C MET A 1 -13.66 -38.03 4.85
N LYS A 2 -12.77 -37.22 4.25
CA LYS A 2 -11.37 -37.19 4.68
C LYS A 2 -11.34 -36.45 6.00
N VAL A 3 -11.01 -37.14 7.08
CA VAL A 3 -10.79 -36.52 8.39
C VAL A 3 -9.47 -35.77 8.26
N GLY A 4 -9.53 -34.44 8.18
CA GLY A 4 -8.33 -33.62 8.26
C GLY A 4 -7.74 -33.76 9.66
N VAL A 5 -6.45 -34.03 9.74
CA VAL A 5 -5.70 -33.94 11.00
C VAL A 5 -5.44 -32.44 11.23
N ASP A 6 -5.82 -31.93 12.40
CA ASP A 6 -5.61 -30.52 12.78
C ASP A 6 -4.16 -30.35 13.28
N GLU A 7 -3.21 -30.51 12.34
CA GLU A 7 -1.78 -30.31 12.57
C GLU A 7 -1.31 -29.03 11.89
N PHE A 8 -0.58 -28.19 12.64
CA PHE A 8 0.02 -26.96 12.13
C PHE A 8 1.39 -27.27 11.54
N VAL A 9 1.62 -26.80 10.32
CA VAL A 9 2.91 -26.93 9.63
C VAL A 9 3.75 -25.68 9.90
N ASP A 10 4.90 -25.86 10.53
CA ASP A 10 5.84 -24.78 10.85
C ASP A 10 6.89 -24.57 9.74
N ASN A 11 7.52 -23.39 9.76
CA ASN A 11 8.67 -23.03 8.92
C ASN A 11 8.41 -23.07 7.40
N VAL A 12 7.19 -22.78 6.97
CA VAL A 12 6.85 -22.67 5.54
C VAL A 12 7.69 -21.56 4.88
N ARG A 13 8.45 -21.92 3.85
CA ARG A 13 9.33 -21.03 3.07
C ARG A 13 9.17 -21.33 1.59
N VAL A 14 9.30 -20.29 0.77
CA VAL A 14 9.41 -20.42 -0.68
C VAL A 14 10.85 -20.15 -1.08
N SER A 15 11.45 -21.06 -1.83
CA SER A 15 12.82 -20.91 -2.32
C SER A 15 12.93 -21.31 -3.79
N PHE A 16 14.00 -20.83 -4.43
CA PHE A 16 14.41 -21.35 -5.72
C PHE A 16 14.69 -22.85 -5.62
N HIS A 17 14.17 -23.62 -6.58
CA HIS A 17 14.41 -25.05 -6.68
C HIS A 17 15.33 -25.38 -7.85
N ASN A 18 14.87 -25.16 -9.09
CA ASN A 18 15.64 -25.44 -10.29
C ASN A 18 15.16 -24.62 -11.50
N ILE A 19 15.80 -24.86 -12.65
CA ILE A 19 15.35 -24.33 -13.94
C ILE A 19 15.03 -25.49 -14.89
N THR A 20 13.80 -25.54 -15.38
CA THR A 20 13.41 -26.44 -16.48
C THR A 20 13.53 -25.73 -17.82
N TRP A 21 13.73 -26.48 -18.90
CA TRP A 21 13.96 -25.92 -20.23
C TRP A 21 13.05 -26.57 -21.25
N THR A 22 12.39 -25.75 -22.05
CA THR A 22 11.57 -26.20 -23.18
C THR A 22 12.33 -25.92 -24.48
N GLU A 23 12.62 -26.97 -25.25
CA GLU A 23 13.22 -26.83 -26.58
C GLU A 23 12.15 -26.55 -27.64
N LYS A 24 12.37 -25.51 -28.44
CA LYS A 24 11.56 -25.16 -29.61
C LYS A 24 12.44 -25.12 -30.84
N LYS A 25 12.07 -25.88 -31.87
CA LYS A 25 12.74 -25.86 -33.17
C LYS A 25 12.20 -24.69 -33.98
N HIS A 26 13.09 -23.91 -34.59
CA HIS A 26 12.65 -22.83 -35.47
C HIS A 26 12.02 -23.41 -36.74
N ALA A 27 10.78 -23.02 -37.04
CA ALA A 27 10.02 -23.60 -38.15
C ALA A 27 10.66 -23.38 -39.53
N ILE A 28 11.43 -22.30 -39.69
CA ILE A 28 11.92 -21.82 -41.00
C ILE A 28 13.42 -22.09 -41.19
N VAL A 29 14.21 -22.19 -40.11
CA VAL A 29 15.67 -22.27 -40.20
C VAL A 29 16.13 -23.60 -39.61
N PRO A 30 16.50 -24.59 -40.46
CA PRO A 30 16.99 -25.87 -39.99
C PRO A 30 18.22 -25.70 -39.10
N GLY A 31 18.24 -26.38 -37.95
CA GLY A 31 19.35 -26.33 -37.00
C GLY A 31 19.35 -25.14 -36.04
N LEU A 32 18.35 -24.24 -36.13
CA LEU A 32 18.13 -23.18 -35.14
C LEU A 32 17.16 -23.67 -34.05
N PHE A 33 17.63 -23.67 -32.81
CA PHE A 33 16.85 -24.07 -31.64
C PHE A 33 16.74 -22.91 -30.65
N GLN A 34 15.60 -22.81 -29.98
CA GLN A 34 15.40 -21.92 -28.85
C GLN A 34 15.12 -22.78 -27.62
N TYR A 35 15.91 -22.59 -26.57
CA TYR A 35 15.65 -23.18 -25.26
C TYR A 35 15.04 -22.11 -24.36
N ASP A 36 13.78 -22.27 -23.99
CA ASP A 36 13.09 -21.37 -23.06
C ASP A 36 13.21 -21.92 -21.63
N PRO A 37 13.91 -21.23 -20.71
CA PRO A 37 13.95 -21.64 -19.31
C PRO A 37 12.66 -21.27 -18.59
N SER A 38 12.34 -22.02 -17.55
CA SER A 38 11.31 -21.70 -16.56
C SER A 38 11.92 -21.88 -15.17
N VAL A 39 11.96 -20.79 -14.40
CA VAL A 39 12.33 -20.85 -12.98
C VAL A 39 11.23 -21.58 -12.21
N ASN A 40 11.64 -22.50 -11.35
CA ASN A 40 10.73 -23.29 -10.52
C ASN A 40 11.00 -22.99 -9.06
N LEU A 41 9.94 -22.72 -8.33
CA LEU A 41 9.95 -22.46 -6.89
C LEU A 41 9.36 -23.67 -6.17
N ILE A 42 9.87 -23.92 -4.98
CA ILE A 42 9.41 -24.99 -4.09
C ILE A 42 8.92 -24.40 -2.77
N CYS A 43 7.89 -25.04 -2.21
CA CYS A 43 7.43 -24.80 -0.85
C CYS A 43 8.14 -25.78 0.09
N SER A 44 9.00 -25.29 0.96
CA SER A 44 9.71 -26.09 1.95
C SER A 44 9.16 -25.82 3.34
N PHE A 45 8.95 -26.87 4.12
CA PHE A 45 8.49 -26.79 5.50
C PHE A 45 8.97 -28.02 6.27
N THR A 46 8.74 -28.05 7.59
CA THR A 46 9.05 -29.25 8.40
C THR A 46 7.84 -30.20 8.36
N PRO A 47 7.91 -31.35 7.67
CA PRO A 47 6.81 -32.31 7.66
C PRO A 47 6.65 -32.97 9.03
N SER A 48 5.44 -33.43 9.31
CA SER A 48 5.09 -34.24 10.48
C SER A 48 5.82 -35.60 10.47
N ASP A 49 6.01 -36.17 11.65
CA ASP A 49 6.58 -37.50 11.85
C ASP A 49 5.63 -38.63 11.40
N ASP A 50 4.36 -38.33 11.12
CA ASP A 50 3.40 -39.30 10.58
C ASP A 50 3.52 -39.42 9.05
N ASP A 51 4.14 -40.52 8.61
CA ASP A 51 4.36 -40.88 7.21
C ASP A 51 3.08 -41.11 6.39
N SER A 52 1.91 -41.21 7.03
CA SER A 52 0.63 -41.41 6.35
C SER A 52 -0.04 -40.11 5.90
N LEU A 53 0.49 -38.95 6.31
CA LEU A 53 -0.08 -37.66 5.98
C LEU A 53 0.25 -37.23 4.55
N LEU A 54 -0.77 -36.63 3.92
CA LEU A 54 -0.66 -35.96 2.63
C LEU A 54 -0.82 -34.45 2.85
N TYR A 55 0.08 -33.69 2.25
CA TYR A 55 0.09 -32.23 2.30
C TYR A 55 -0.60 -31.69 1.07
N HIS A 56 -1.50 -30.74 1.27
CA HIS A 56 -2.16 -30.00 0.20
C HIS A 56 -1.55 -28.61 0.13
N ILE A 57 -0.93 -28.29 -1.01
CA ILE A 57 -0.18 -27.07 -1.22
C ILE A 57 -0.93 -26.22 -2.24
N ASP A 58 -1.35 -25.06 -1.78
CA ASP A 58 -1.93 -23.99 -2.58
C ASP A 58 -0.91 -22.85 -2.68
N TRP A 59 -0.67 -22.39 -3.89
CA TRP A 59 0.28 -21.32 -4.16
C TRP A 59 -0.43 -19.99 -4.30
N TYR A 60 0.04 -19.01 -3.55
CA TYR A 60 -0.49 -17.65 -3.59
C TYR A 60 0.62 -16.66 -3.91
N VAL A 61 0.32 -15.71 -4.80
CA VAL A 61 1.17 -14.53 -5.02
C VAL A 61 0.29 -13.30 -4.94
N ASP A 62 0.65 -12.37 -4.04
CA ASP A 62 -0.18 -11.24 -3.66
C ASP A 62 -1.61 -11.68 -3.28
N ASN A 63 -1.70 -12.74 -2.46
CA ASN A 63 -2.97 -13.30 -1.94
C ASN A 63 -3.95 -13.78 -3.02
N GLU A 64 -3.47 -14.00 -4.24
CA GLU A 64 -4.23 -14.63 -5.33
C GLU A 64 -3.68 -16.02 -5.59
N THR A 65 -4.58 -16.99 -5.66
CA THR A 65 -4.23 -18.36 -6.00
C THR A 65 -3.64 -18.41 -7.40
N VAL A 66 -2.38 -18.85 -7.49
CA VAL A 66 -1.68 -19.10 -8.76
C VAL A 66 -1.85 -20.57 -9.16
N ILE A 67 -1.70 -21.47 -8.20
CA ILE A 67 -1.95 -22.91 -8.36
C ILE A 67 -2.78 -23.36 -7.17
N GLN A 68 -3.83 -24.14 -7.45
CA GLN A 68 -4.64 -24.77 -6.44
C GLN A 68 -4.42 -26.28 -6.49
N GLY A 69 -4.07 -26.86 -5.34
CA GLY A 69 -4.26 -28.27 -5.05
C GLY A 69 -3.18 -29.25 -5.47
N GLN A 70 -1.91 -28.87 -5.32
CA GLN A 70 -0.83 -29.86 -5.39
C GLN A 70 -0.85 -30.70 -4.11
N THR A 71 -1.18 -31.99 -4.24
CA THR A 71 -1.19 -32.92 -3.09
C THR A 71 0.04 -33.81 -3.17
N VAL A 72 0.87 -33.77 -2.13
CA VAL A 72 2.15 -34.48 -2.04
C VAL A 72 2.27 -35.19 -0.71
N ASP A 73 3.11 -36.22 -0.63
CA ASP A 73 3.54 -36.84 0.62
C ASP A 73 4.90 -36.26 1.07
N LYS A 74 5.37 -36.62 2.26
CA LYS A 74 6.61 -36.06 2.82
C LYS A 74 7.87 -36.35 1.99
N TRP A 75 7.85 -37.38 1.13
CA TRP A 75 8.96 -37.77 0.26
C TRP A 75 8.88 -37.14 -1.14
N SER A 76 7.74 -36.54 -1.48
CA SER A 76 7.46 -35.91 -2.78
C SER A 76 7.21 -34.40 -2.67
N LEU A 77 7.65 -33.74 -1.59
CA LEU A 77 7.50 -32.29 -1.42
C LEU A 77 8.11 -31.49 -2.59
N ASP A 78 9.20 -32.01 -3.18
CA ASP A 78 9.88 -31.40 -4.33
C ASP A 78 9.05 -31.40 -5.62
N ASP A 79 7.96 -32.16 -5.67
CA ASP A 79 7.04 -32.19 -6.83
C ASP A 79 6.01 -31.05 -6.80
N ALA A 80 5.80 -30.42 -5.63
CA ALA A 80 4.91 -29.27 -5.49
C ALA A 80 5.61 -27.99 -5.94
N ILE A 81 5.66 -27.80 -7.26
CA ILE A 81 6.39 -26.71 -7.91
C ILE A 81 5.44 -25.59 -8.35
N LEU A 82 5.86 -24.35 -8.10
CA LEU A 82 5.34 -23.16 -8.77
C LEU A 82 6.30 -22.69 -9.86
N SER A 83 5.89 -22.80 -11.12
CA SER A 83 6.75 -22.45 -12.25
C SER A 83 6.58 -20.99 -12.71
N ALA A 84 7.59 -20.46 -13.40
CA ALA A 84 7.51 -19.17 -14.08
C ALA A 84 6.37 -19.12 -15.10
N ALA A 85 6.03 -20.24 -15.74
CA ALA A 85 4.89 -20.33 -16.64
C ALA A 85 3.55 -20.12 -15.92
N ASP A 86 3.39 -20.70 -14.72
CA ASP A 86 2.18 -20.52 -13.90
C ASP A 86 2.05 -19.07 -13.41
N LEU A 87 3.17 -18.47 -12.97
CA LEU A 87 3.23 -17.06 -12.60
C LEU A 87 2.84 -16.16 -13.77
N ASN A 88 3.42 -16.39 -14.96
CA ASN A 88 3.09 -15.61 -16.15
C ASN A 88 1.61 -15.76 -16.54
N LYS A 89 1.05 -16.96 -16.46
CA LYS A 89 -0.37 -17.23 -16.72
C LYS A 89 -1.28 -16.48 -15.73
N ALA A 90 -0.85 -16.36 -14.48
CA ALA A 90 -1.52 -15.57 -13.44
C ALA A 90 -1.20 -14.06 -13.51
N GLY A 91 -0.38 -13.61 -14.48
CA GLY A 91 0.04 -12.21 -14.61
C GLY A 91 0.94 -11.72 -13.48
N LYS A 92 1.62 -12.63 -12.77
CA LYS A 92 2.50 -12.36 -11.64
C LYS A 92 3.95 -12.20 -12.10
N LYS A 93 4.67 -11.30 -11.43
CA LYS A 93 6.06 -10.93 -11.74
C LYS A 93 6.95 -11.10 -10.51
N ILE A 94 8.25 -11.25 -10.72
CA ILE A 94 9.26 -11.41 -9.65
C ILE A 94 10.28 -10.26 -9.71
N ASN A 95 10.82 -9.91 -8.55
CA ASN A 95 11.62 -8.71 -8.36
C ASN A 95 12.95 -8.97 -7.64
N THR A 96 13.81 -7.97 -7.73
CA THR A 96 15.14 -7.86 -7.12
C THR A 96 15.02 -7.11 -5.79
N TRP A 97 15.84 -7.47 -4.79
CA TRP A 97 15.94 -6.69 -3.55
C TRP A 97 16.84 -5.47 -3.72
N ILE A 98 16.37 -4.31 -3.26
CA ILE A 98 17.16 -3.09 -3.16
C ILE A 98 17.81 -3.06 -1.78
N LEU A 99 19.13 -3.04 -1.74
CA LEU A 99 19.90 -3.13 -0.48
C LEU A 99 20.01 -1.77 0.21
N ASN A 100 20.08 -0.68 -0.56
CA ASN A 100 20.15 0.69 -0.05
C ASN A 100 19.07 1.58 -0.70
N HIS A 101 17.90 1.56 -0.09
CA HIS A 101 16.68 2.25 -0.53
C HIS A 101 16.76 3.78 -0.47
N THR A 102 17.70 4.34 0.30
CA THR A 102 17.96 5.78 0.39
C THR A 102 19.42 6.07 0.14
N LEU A 103 19.68 7.06 -0.71
CA LEU A 103 21.01 7.45 -1.15
C LEU A 103 21.20 8.96 -1.00
N SER A 104 22.24 9.37 -0.27
CA SER A 104 22.67 10.77 -0.20
C SER A 104 23.81 10.99 -1.19
N ILE A 105 23.63 11.95 -2.10
CA ILE A 105 24.62 12.31 -3.10
C ILE A 105 25.02 13.77 -2.96
N GLU A 106 26.31 13.99 -2.70
CA GLU A 106 26.88 15.34 -2.69
C GLU A 106 26.87 15.93 -4.11
N ARG A 107 26.95 17.27 -4.21
CA ARG A 107 27.06 17.96 -5.50
C ARG A 107 28.31 17.51 -6.23
N LYS A 108 28.18 17.21 -7.53
CA LYS A 108 29.25 16.61 -8.35
C LYS A 108 29.79 15.30 -7.78
N GLY A 109 29.10 14.74 -6.79
CA GLY A 109 29.39 13.48 -6.16
C GLY A 109 28.80 12.32 -6.96
N LYS A 110 29.14 11.12 -6.50
CA LYS A 110 28.62 9.86 -7.02
C LYS A 110 28.17 8.99 -5.87
N VAL A 111 27.11 8.23 -6.09
CA VAL A 111 26.59 7.26 -5.12
C VAL A 111 26.27 5.95 -5.84
N THR A 112 26.35 4.85 -5.12
CA THR A 112 26.15 3.50 -5.68
C THR A 112 24.83 2.94 -5.15
N LEU A 113 23.86 2.74 -6.04
CA LEU A 113 22.68 1.92 -5.75
C LEU A 113 23.07 0.44 -5.85
N MET A 114 22.70 -0.34 -4.85
CA MET A 114 23.02 -1.76 -4.71
C MET A 114 21.73 -2.57 -4.73
N MET A 115 21.70 -3.61 -5.55
CA MET A 115 20.57 -4.51 -5.69
C MET A 115 21.02 -5.96 -5.77
N ARG A 116 20.17 -6.90 -5.39
CA ARG A 116 20.46 -8.34 -5.43
C ARG A 116 19.25 -9.15 -5.91
N PRO A 117 19.38 -10.00 -6.93
CA PRO A 117 18.32 -10.89 -7.36
C PRO A 117 17.88 -11.81 -6.21
N THR A 118 16.58 -12.05 -6.08
CA THR A 118 16.02 -13.01 -5.11
C THR A 118 15.96 -14.43 -5.66
N ILE A 119 16.02 -14.56 -6.98
CA ILE A 119 16.10 -15.80 -7.76
C ILE A 119 17.02 -15.56 -8.96
N PRO A 120 17.57 -16.62 -9.61
CA PRO A 120 18.36 -16.44 -10.82
C PRO A 120 17.53 -15.85 -11.96
N PHE A 121 18.14 -14.92 -12.69
CA PHE A 121 17.60 -14.48 -13.98
C PHE A 121 17.98 -15.49 -15.06
N ALA A 122 16.97 -16.06 -15.73
CA ALA A 122 17.16 -16.95 -16.85
C ALA A 122 16.30 -16.52 -18.04
N SER A 123 16.97 -16.27 -19.16
CA SER A 123 16.39 -15.92 -20.45
C SER A 123 16.47 -17.08 -21.44
N GLU A 124 15.76 -16.96 -22.56
CA GLU A 124 15.94 -17.87 -23.68
C GLU A 124 17.42 -18.01 -24.08
N THR A 125 17.78 -19.21 -24.52
CA THR A 125 19.03 -19.45 -25.23
C THR A 125 18.73 -19.75 -26.69
N ILE A 126 19.26 -18.93 -27.59
CA ILE A 126 19.23 -19.18 -29.02
C ILE A 126 20.47 -19.99 -29.40
N HIS A 127 20.25 -21.17 -29.96
CA HIS A 127 21.28 -22.05 -30.49
C HIS A 127 21.26 -22.01 -32.01
N THR A 128 22.28 -21.43 -32.60
CA THR A 128 22.42 -21.26 -34.04
C THR A 128 23.03 -22.50 -34.72
N PRO A 129 22.82 -22.69 -36.04
CA PRO A 129 23.32 -23.87 -36.74
C PRO A 129 24.85 -24.05 -36.71
N ASP A 130 25.62 -22.98 -36.48
CA ASP A 130 27.08 -23.00 -36.31
C ASP A 130 27.53 -23.45 -34.91
N GLY A 131 26.60 -23.91 -34.06
CA GLY A 131 26.86 -24.45 -32.73
C GLY A 131 27.05 -23.39 -31.64
N LYS A 132 26.83 -22.11 -31.94
CA LYS A 132 26.89 -21.03 -30.95
C LYS A 132 25.60 -20.94 -30.15
N GLN A 133 25.71 -20.54 -28.90
CA GLN A 133 24.58 -20.23 -28.03
C GLN A 133 24.71 -18.80 -27.52
N SER A 134 23.59 -18.09 -27.48
CA SER A 134 23.49 -16.75 -26.91
C SER A 134 22.21 -16.62 -26.08
N ALA A 135 22.30 -15.88 -24.99
CA ALA A 135 21.17 -15.55 -24.13
C ALA A 135 20.96 -14.04 -24.07
N SER A 136 19.70 -13.61 -23.99
CA SER A 136 19.36 -12.18 -23.86
C SER A 136 19.54 -11.70 -22.42
N PRO A 137 20.23 -10.57 -22.19
CA PRO A 137 20.39 -10.08 -20.83
C PRO A 137 19.13 -9.36 -20.31
N LEU A 138 19.01 -9.27 -18.99
CA LEU A 138 18.09 -8.35 -18.33
C LEU A 138 18.78 -7.01 -18.14
N ASN A 139 18.19 -5.94 -18.66
CA ASN A 139 18.65 -4.58 -18.44
C ASN A 139 17.74 -3.92 -17.40
N ILE A 140 18.33 -3.53 -16.28
CA ILE A 140 17.67 -2.76 -15.23
C ILE A 140 18.18 -1.33 -15.34
N GLN A 141 17.29 -0.37 -15.58
CA GLN A 141 17.66 1.03 -15.74
C GLN A 141 16.86 1.95 -14.81
N LEU A 142 17.44 3.11 -14.51
CA LEU A 142 16.72 4.16 -13.82
C LEU A 142 15.54 4.66 -14.68
N SER A 143 14.37 4.78 -14.07
CA SER A 143 13.20 5.44 -14.63
C SER A 143 12.88 6.70 -13.81
N PHE A 144 12.62 7.79 -14.52
CA PHE A 144 12.29 9.09 -13.92
C PHE A 144 10.79 9.37 -14.09
N PRO A 145 10.09 9.79 -13.02
CA PRO A 145 8.67 10.09 -13.14
C PRO A 145 8.40 11.29 -14.07
N GLY A 146 7.37 11.19 -14.91
CA GLY A 146 6.85 12.31 -15.71
C GLY A 146 7.58 12.63 -17.03
N LYS A 147 8.62 11.88 -17.42
CA LYS A 147 9.29 12.03 -18.73
C LYS A 147 9.49 10.67 -19.39
N SER A 148 8.62 10.31 -20.33
CA SER A 148 8.72 9.08 -21.14
C SER A 148 10.00 9.01 -21.99
N GLU A 149 10.65 10.15 -22.24
CA GLU A 149 11.86 10.26 -23.04
C GLU A 149 13.17 10.27 -22.23
N ALA A 150 13.08 10.50 -20.91
CA ALA A 150 14.23 10.48 -20.00
C ALA A 150 14.56 9.04 -19.58
N LYS A 151 14.72 8.15 -20.55
CA LYS A 151 15.42 6.86 -20.34
C LYS A 151 16.91 7.13 -20.22
N CYS A 152 17.71 6.10 -19.95
CA CYS A 152 19.16 6.11 -20.12
C CYS A 152 19.58 6.42 -21.58
N LYS A 153 19.32 7.64 -22.04
CA LYS A 153 19.81 8.19 -23.30
C LYS A 153 20.84 9.25 -22.94
N ARG A 154 21.91 9.30 -23.73
CA ARG A 154 22.87 10.42 -23.73
C ARG A 154 22.10 11.71 -23.99
N SER A 155 21.65 12.38 -22.93
CA SER A 155 21.20 13.77 -23.00
C SER A 155 22.42 14.62 -23.32
N SER A 156 22.26 15.57 -24.25
CA SER A 156 23.25 16.60 -24.60
C SER A 156 23.53 17.59 -23.46
N ILE A 157 22.89 17.41 -22.30
CA ILE A 157 23.11 18.17 -21.07
C ILE A 157 23.20 17.14 -19.93
N GLY A 158 24.43 16.84 -19.49
CA GLY A 158 24.73 15.92 -18.37
C GLY A 158 25.01 14.47 -18.78
N ASN A 159 26.27 14.06 -18.73
CA ASN A 159 26.71 12.68 -19.01
C ASN A 159 26.47 11.75 -17.79
N LEU A 160 25.31 11.10 -17.70
CA LEU A 160 25.14 9.92 -16.84
C LEU A 160 25.89 8.73 -17.45
N LYS A 161 27.07 8.40 -16.90
CA LYS A 161 27.96 7.37 -17.48
C LYS A 161 27.50 5.92 -17.22
N LYS A 162 26.66 5.64 -16.22
CA LYS A 162 26.17 4.29 -15.84
C LYS A 162 24.81 4.29 -15.13
N CYS A 163 23.75 4.67 -15.82
CA CYS A 163 22.38 4.70 -15.26
C CYS A 163 21.60 3.38 -15.42
N SER A 164 22.27 2.31 -15.87
CA SER A 164 21.69 0.98 -16.02
C SER A 164 22.69 -0.10 -15.60
N VAL A 165 22.16 -1.27 -15.24
CA VAL A 165 22.94 -2.48 -14.95
C VAL A 165 22.37 -3.65 -15.75
N THR A 166 23.27 -4.48 -16.24
CA THR A 166 22.94 -5.67 -17.00
C THR A 166 23.12 -6.90 -16.11
N ILE A 167 22.13 -7.78 -16.11
CA ILE A 167 22.21 -9.12 -15.50
C ILE A 167 22.21 -10.13 -16.64
N ASP A 168 23.31 -10.85 -16.79
CA ASP A 168 23.47 -11.85 -17.82
C ASP A 168 22.80 -13.17 -17.42
N SER A 169 22.17 -13.81 -18.39
CA SER A 169 21.61 -15.16 -18.28
C SER A 169 22.67 -16.19 -18.67
N HIS A 170 22.75 -17.31 -17.95
CA HIS A 170 23.54 -18.47 -18.39
C HIS A 170 22.85 -19.19 -19.54
N ILE A 171 23.63 -19.56 -20.56
CA ILE A 171 23.16 -20.32 -21.71
C ILE A 171 22.81 -21.76 -21.33
N PHE A 172 21.99 -22.42 -22.15
CA PHE A 172 21.55 -23.81 -21.93
C PHE A 172 22.69 -24.81 -21.66
N ARG A 173 23.84 -24.68 -22.35
CA ARG A 173 25.03 -25.54 -22.10
C ARG A 173 25.64 -25.34 -20.70
N GLU A 174 25.37 -24.21 -20.07
CA GLU A 174 25.87 -23.80 -18.76
C GLU A 174 24.77 -23.87 -17.68
N LYS A 175 23.65 -24.54 -17.94
CA LYS A 175 22.48 -24.57 -17.05
C LYS A 175 22.78 -24.99 -15.60
N GLN A 176 23.81 -25.81 -15.38
CA GLN A 176 24.28 -26.19 -14.04
C GLN A 176 24.75 -24.98 -13.19
N ASN A 177 25.12 -23.86 -13.82
CA ASN A 177 25.52 -22.65 -13.10
C ASN A 177 24.36 -22.02 -12.32
N TYR A 178 23.10 -22.35 -12.64
CA TYR A 178 21.95 -21.89 -11.87
C TYR A 178 21.80 -22.60 -10.52
N GLU A 179 22.38 -23.79 -10.36
CA GLU A 179 22.38 -24.55 -9.10
C GLU A 179 23.40 -24.01 -8.10
N ASP A 180 24.45 -23.32 -8.58
CA ASP A 180 25.45 -22.66 -7.76
C ASP A 180 25.04 -21.20 -7.49
N GLU A 181 24.50 -20.96 -6.29
CA GLU A 181 24.06 -19.64 -5.82
C GLU A 181 25.16 -18.57 -5.99
N THR A 182 26.43 -18.93 -5.87
CA THR A 182 27.55 -17.98 -6.02
C THR A 182 27.70 -17.43 -7.44
N LYS A 183 27.08 -18.07 -8.44
CA LYS A 183 27.12 -17.64 -9.85
C LYS A 183 26.13 -16.53 -10.15
N TRP A 184 24.97 -16.51 -9.49
CA TRP A 184 23.86 -15.59 -9.80
C TRP A 184 23.43 -14.71 -8.62
N TYR A 185 23.62 -15.13 -7.37
CA TYR A 185 23.26 -14.36 -6.17
C TYR A 185 24.31 -13.30 -5.83
N LYS A 186 24.48 -12.35 -6.74
CA LYS A 186 25.51 -11.29 -6.66
C LYS A 186 24.86 -9.93 -6.46
N ILE A 187 25.62 -9.04 -5.83
CA ILE A 187 25.23 -7.63 -5.74
C ILE A 187 25.52 -6.98 -7.10
N HIS A 188 24.49 -6.43 -7.71
CA HIS A 188 24.56 -5.57 -8.88
C HIS A 188 24.50 -4.11 -8.44
N THR A 189 25.26 -3.25 -9.13
CA THR A 189 25.38 -1.85 -8.74
C THR A 189 25.12 -0.89 -9.90
N ILE A 190 24.34 0.16 -9.65
CA ILE A 190 24.17 1.30 -10.56
C ILE A 190 24.89 2.51 -9.95
N GLU A 191 25.77 3.16 -10.70
CA GLU A 191 26.45 4.39 -10.25
C GLU A 191 25.62 5.60 -10.68
N ILE A 192 25.07 6.31 -9.70
CA ILE A 192 24.29 7.52 -9.90
C ILE A 192 25.23 8.71 -9.72
N PHE A 193 25.20 9.64 -10.68
CA PHE A 193 26.02 10.85 -10.66
C PHE A 193 25.13 12.09 -10.61
N ASN A 194 25.47 13.02 -9.72
CA ASN A 194 24.83 14.33 -9.66
C ASN A 194 25.62 15.31 -10.54
N SER A 195 25.05 15.70 -11.69
CA SER A 195 25.67 16.64 -12.62
C SER A 195 25.30 18.11 -12.37
N ASP A 196 24.77 18.45 -11.21
CA ASP A 196 24.42 19.84 -10.85
C ASP A 196 25.68 20.72 -10.89
N ASP A 197 25.68 21.66 -11.84
CA ASP A 197 26.71 22.67 -12.05
C ASP A 197 26.30 24.04 -11.47
N GLU A 198 25.09 24.19 -10.91
CA GLU A 198 24.55 25.49 -10.50
C GLU A 198 24.91 25.91 -9.06
N GLY A 199 25.12 27.22 -8.90
CA GLY A 199 25.72 27.84 -7.71
C GLY A 199 24.79 28.08 -6.51
N TYR A 200 23.52 27.66 -6.53
CA TYR A 200 22.61 27.82 -5.38
C TYR A 200 22.43 26.50 -4.65
N TYR A 201 22.66 26.47 -3.34
CA TYR A 201 22.41 25.31 -2.47
C TYR A 201 20.90 25.12 -2.29
N MET A 202 20.37 23.94 -2.67
CA MET A 202 19.00 23.53 -2.36
C MET A 202 19.02 22.56 -1.16
N PRO A 203 18.76 23.04 0.09
CA PRO A 203 18.52 22.12 1.19
C PRO A 203 17.25 21.29 0.88
N ASP A 204 17.30 19.99 1.19
CA ASP A 204 16.16 19.07 1.15
C ASP A 204 15.61 18.62 -0.22
N HIS A 205 16.42 18.68 -1.29
CA HIS A 205 16.02 18.11 -2.58
C HIS A 205 16.06 16.58 -2.58
N LYS A 206 14.89 15.93 -2.51
CA LYS A 206 14.73 14.47 -2.61
C LYS A 206 14.23 14.08 -4.00
N LEU A 207 14.92 13.13 -4.62
CA LEU A 207 14.55 12.55 -5.91
C LEU A 207 14.14 11.09 -5.69
N VAL A 208 12.90 10.76 -5.99
CA VAL A 208 12.44 9.37 -6.04
C VAL A 208 12.94 8.74 -7.34
N LEU A 209 13.98 7.93 -7.23
CA LEU A 209 14.52 7.14 -8.34
C LEU A 209 13.78 5.81 -8.40
N ARG A 210 13.25 5.48 -9.58
CA ARG A 210 12.62 4.18 -9.83
C ARG A 210 13.52 3.33 -10.71
N LEU A 211 13.29 2.02 -10.69
CA LEU A 211 13.92 1.09 -11.60
C LEU A 211 12.85 0.50 -12.51
N GLU A 212 13.22 0.28 -13.76
CA GLU A 212 12.43 -0.50 -14.72
C GLU A 212 13.33 -1.55 -15.37
N THR A 213 12.75 -2.72 -15.65
CA THR A 213 13.35 -3.75 -16.48
C THR A 213 12.93 -3.57 -17.93
N ASN A 214 13.76 -3.99 -18.89
CA ASN A 214 13.29 -4.23 -20.25
C ASN A 214 12.31 -5.42 -20.29
N SER A 215 11.58 -5.57 -21.39
CA SER A 215 10.89 -6.83 -21.68
C SER A 215 11.95 -7.88 -22.08
N PRO A 216 12.23 -8.88 -21.24
CA PRO A 216 13.21 -9.92 -21.55
C PRO A 216 12.62 -10.88 -22.59
N SER A 217 13.51 -11.58 -23.29
CA SER A 217 13.12 -12.58 -24.27
C SER A 217 12.93 -13.95 -23.61
N GLY A 218 12.07 -14.79 -24.21
CA GLY A 218 11.72 -16.12 -23.69
C GLY A 218 10.52 -16.13 -22.75
N GLN A 219 9.69 -17.17 -22.86
CA GLN A 219 8.41 -17.23 -22.13
C GLN A 219 8.58 -17.22 -20.60
N GLY A 220 9.51 -18.02 -20.04
CA GLY A 220 9.69 -18.05 -18.59
C GLY A 220 10.35 -16.78 -18.04
N ALA A 221 11.14 -16.07 -18.84
CA ALA A 221 11.77 -14.81 -18.44
C ALA A 221 10.77 -13.66 -18.27
N MET A 222 9.57 -13.78 -18.84
CA MET A 222 8.54 -12.73 -18.78
C MET A 222 8.14 -12.36 -17.34
N ILE A 223 8.41 -13.21 -16.34
CA ILE A 223 8.19 -12.85 -14.93
C ILE A 223 9.05 -11.65 -14.48
N PHE A 224 10.13 -11.32 -15.19
CA PHE A 224 11.00 -10.18 -14.92
C PHE A 224 10.65 -8.94 -15.73
N SER A 225 9.62 -8.98 -16.58
CA SER A 225 9.26 -7.88 -17.48
C SER A 225 8.52 -6.75 -16.77
N ASP A 226 8.92 -5.51 -17.07
CA ASP A 226 8.15 -4.27 -16.77
C ASP A 226 7.73 -4.13 -15.30
N VAL A 227 8.58 -4.58 -14.37
CA VAL A 227 8.29 -4.55 -12.93
C VAL A 227 8.52 -3.14 -12.37
N VAL A 228 7.48 -2.54 -11.80
CA VAL A 228 7.57 -1.21 -11.14
C VAL A 228 6.97 -1.27 -9.75
N PHE A 229 7.75 -0.77 -8.78
CA PHE A 229 7.40 -0.75 -7.35
C PHE A 229 6.24 0.22 -7.04
N HIS A 230 5.37 -0.18 -6.11
CA HIS A 230 4.20 0.60 -5.69
C HIS A 230 4.56 1.52 -4.51
N ASP A 231 4.39 2.83 -4.68
CA ASP A 231 4.56 3.80 -3.60
C ASP A 231 3.19 4.06 -2.95
N VAL A 232 2.89 3.39 -1.83
CA VAL A 232 1.78 3.73 -0.93
C VAL A 232 2.33 4.43 0.30
N HIS A 233 1.86 5.64 0.59
CA HIS A 233 2.37 6.45 1.69
C HIS A 233 1.28 6.82 2.69
N VAL A 234 1.61 6.75 3.98
CA VAL A 234 0.81 7.27 5.09
C VAL A 234 1.65 8.28 5.83
N GLN A 235 1.15 9.51 5.99
CA GLN A 235 1.81 10.58 6.71
C GLN A 235 0.94 11.05 7.88
N VAL A 236 1.60 11.43 8.97
CA VAL A 236 0.95 11.97 10.17
C VAL A 236 1.58 13.32 10.52
N ARG A 237 0.75 14.26 10.97
CA ARG A 237 1.21 15.50 11.60
C ARG A 237 1.00 15.43 13.10
N HIS A 238 2.06 15.73 13.83
CA HIS A 238 2.04 15.82 15.28
C HIS A 238 1.95 17.27 15.73
N GLU A 239 1.16 17.51 16.77
CA GLU A 239 1.00 18.82 17.39
C GLU A 239 0.93 18.68 18.91
N ASN A 240 1.08 19.79 19.62
CA ASN A 240 0.93 19.80 21.07
C ASN A 240 -0.52 19.50 21.45
N CYS A 241 -0.75 18.43 22.23
CA CYS A 241 -2.07 18.12 22.74
C CYS A 241 -2.31 18.71 24.11
N TRP A 242 -1.44 18.46 25.10
CA TRP A 242 -1.45 19.16 26.39
C TRP A 242 -0.08 19.08 27.07
N GLY A 243 0.72 20.15 26.98
CA GLY A 243 2.02 20.23 27.66
C GLY A 243 3.17 19.62 26.85
N ARG A 244 3.80 18.56 27.37
CA ARG A 244 4.93 17.87 26.71
C ARG A 244 4.55 16.82 25.64
N PRO A 245 3.49 15.99 25.78
CA PRO A 245 3.15 15.01 24.75
C PRO A 245 2.68 15.68 23.47
N ARG A 246 3.07 15.10 22.34
CA ARG A 246 2.52 15.44 21.03
C ARG A 246 1.53 14.39 20.60
N CYS A 247 0.44 14.83 19.98
CA CYS A 247 -0.60 13.95 19.47
C CYS A 247 -0.69 14.12 17.96
N VAL A 248 -1.10 13.05 17.28
CA VAL A 248 -1.43 13.15 15.86
C VAL A 248 -2.70 13.98 15.72
N CYS A 249 -2.66 15.01 14.89
CA CYS A 249 -3.80 15.88 14.59
C CYS A 249 -4.21 15.81 13.12
N ALA A 250 -3.36 15.27 12.24
CA ALA A 250 -3.71 15.04 10.85
C ALA A 250 -3.09 13.76 10.27
N VAL A 251 -3.77 13.19 9.28
CA VAL A 251 -3.39 12.00 8.51
C VAL A 251 -3.55 12.28 7.03
N ALA A 252 -2.57 11.88 6.22
CA ALA A 252 -2.69 11.78 4.76
C ALA A 252 -2.38 10.36 4.31
N ALA A 253 -3.22 9.82 3.41
CA ALA A 253 -3.01 8.55 2.75
C ALA A 253 -2.90 8.80 1.24
N ARG A 254 -1.86 8.26 0.61
CA ARG A 254 -1.60 8.41 -0.82
C ARG A 254 -1.44 7.05 -1.50
N SER A 255 -2.08 6.90 -2.65
CA SER A 255 -1.77 5.86 -3.62
C SER A 255 -1.76 6.48 -5.01
N GLY A 256 -0.59 6.48 -5.67
CA GLY A 256 -0.42 7.18 -6.94
C GLY A 256 -0.68 8.68 -6.85
N GLN A 257 -1.66 9.12 -7.63
CA GLN A 257 -2.18 10.50 -7.65
C GLN A 257 -3.43 10.70 -6.80
N ASP A 258 -3.91 9.69 -6.08
CA ASP A 258 -4.99 9.88 -5.13
C ASP A 258 -4.42 10.15 -3.75
N VAL A 259 -4.94 11.20 -3.11
CA VAL A 259 -4.61 11.54 -1.73
C VAL A 259 -5.91 11.76 -0.99
N PHE A 260 -6.05 11.10 0.15
CA PHE A 260 -7.10 11.36 1.11
C PHE A 260 -6.50 11.94 2.39
N THR A 261 -7.08 13.01 2.92
CA THR A 261 -6.59 13.66 4.13
C THR A 261 -7.69 13.85 5.16
N ILE A 262 -7.28 13.72 6.43
CA ILE A 262 -8.04 14.12 7.61
C ILE A 262 -7.13 15.08 8.36
N ASP A 263 -7.46 16.37 8.40
CA ASP A 263 -6.74 17.41 9.14
C ASP A 263 -7.67 18.01 10.20
N ALA A 264 -7.31 17.74 11.46
CA ALA A 264 -7.99 18.21 12.65
C ALA A 264 -7.09 19.17 13.49
N CYS A 265 -5.96 19.61 12.94
CA CYS A 265 -4.97 20.46 13.62
C CYS A 265 -5.50 21.90 13.80
N TYR A 266 -5.19 22.57 14.92
CA TYR A 266 -5.55 23.97 15.20
C TYR A 266 -6.98 24.41 14.78
N ARG A 267 -8.01 23.62 15.11
CA ARG A 267 -9.43 23.85 14.75
C ARG A 267 -9.76 23.78 13.25
N ARG A 268 -8.81 23.42 12.39
CA ARG A 268 -9.12 23.00 11.02
C ARG A 268 -9.87 21.68 11.11
N GLN A 269 -10.89 21.52 10.28
CA GLN A 269 -11.61 20.26 10.16
C GLN A 269 -11.80 19.98 8.67
N TYR A 270 -10.81 19.29 8.10
CA TYR A 270 -10.78 18.97 6.68
C TYR A 270 -10.71 17.46 6.52
N ILE A 271 -11.78 16.86 6.02
CA ILE A 271 -11.85 15.43 5.70
C ILE A 271 -12.24 15.31 4.24
N ASN A 272 -11.28 15.05 3.36
CA ASN A 272 -11.55 15.04 1.93
C ASN A 272 -10.44 14.37 1.10
N PHE A 273 -10.75 14.14 -0.17
CA PHE A 273 -9.76 13.96 -1.23
C PHE A 273 -9.34 15.32 -1.80
N PRO A 274 -8.15 15.85 -1.44
CA PRO A 274 -7.59 17.02 -2.13
C PRO A 274 -7.28 16.74 -3.61
N ILE A 275 -6.89 15.51 -3.93
CA ILE A 275 -6.70 15.04 -5.30
C ILE A 275 -7.21 13.62 -5.45
N CYS A 276 -7.97 13.38 -6.51
CA CYS A 276 -8.53 12.09 -6.86
C CYS A 276 -8.58 11.98 -8.39
N LYS A 277 -7.56 11.37 -8.99
CA LYS A 277 -7.43 11.19 -10.45
C LYS A 277 -7.59 9.73 -10.87
N GLU A 278 -7.42 8.81 -9.93
CA GLU A 278 -7.12 7.42 -10.22
C GLU A 278 -8.14 6.44 -9.62
N ASN A 279 -8.92 6.86 -8.61
CA ASN A 279 -9.88 6.03 -7.88
C ASN A 279 -9.25 4.73 -7.32
N SER A 280 -8.01 4.82 -6.87
CA SER A 280 -7.20 3.76 -6.30
C SER A 280 -7.50 3.54 -4.81
N LEU A 281 -7.77 4.61 -4.06
CA LEU A 281 -8.12 4.56 -2.65
C LEU A 281 -9.62 4.33 -2.47
N LYS A 282 -9.99 3.44 -1.54
CA LYS A 282 -11.36 3.31 -1.04
C LYS A 282 -11.44 3.78 0.40
N VAL A 283 -12.30 4.76 0.67
CA VAL A 283 -12.47 5.30 2.01
C VAL A 283 -13.87 4.99 2.51
N ILE A 284 -13.94 4.42 3.70
CA ILE A 284 -15.19 4.00 4.32
C ILE A 284 -15.31 4.73 5.64
N LYS A 285 -16.39 5.49 5.78
CA LYS A 285 -16.78 6.09 7.06
C LYS A 285 -17.59 5.06 7.84
N GLU A 286 -16.92 4.31 8.71
CA GLU A 286 -17.55 3.28 9.55
C GLU A 286 -18.48 3.92 10.59
N THR A 287 -18.05 5.04 11.19
CA THR A 287 -18.86 5.89 12.08
C THR A 287 -18.51 7.37 11.86
N ASP A 288 -19.14 8.29 12.60
CA ASP A 288 -18.76 9.72 12.58
C ASP A 288 -17.32 10.00 13.03
N LYS A 289 -16.70 9.06 13.75
CA LYS A 289 -15.36 9.21 14.33
C LYS A 289 -14.39 8.13 13.87
N VAL A 290 -14.79 7.20 12.99
CA VAL A 290 -13.95 6.10 12.54
C VAL A 290 -13.96 6.01 11.03
N TYR A 291 -12.78 6.12 10.45
CA TYR A 291 -12.54 6.04 9.00
C TYR A 291 -11.61 4.89 8.68
N LYS A 292 -11.95 4.12 7.66
CA LYS A 292 -11.13 3.05 7.11
C LYS A 292 -10.70 3.42 5.70
N ILE A 293 -9.40 3.62 5.51
CA ILE A 293 -8.79 3.94 4.21
C ILE A 293 -8.14 2.68 3.69
N ILE A 294 -8.55 2.19 2.52
CA ILE A 294 -8.11 0.93 1.93
C ILE A 294 -7.31 1.25 0.67
N PHE A 295 -6.08 0.70 0.62
CA PHE A 295 -5.15 0.83 -0.50
C PHE A 295 -5.38 -0.28 -1.54
N PRO A 296 -4.91 -0.10 -2.79
CA PRO A 296 -4.99 -1.13 -3.84
C PRO A 296 -4.33 -2.46 -3.45
N THR A 297 -3.32 -2.43 -2.58
CA THR A 297 -2.62 -3.63 -2.07
C THR A 297 -3.45 -4.44 -1.07
N GLY A 298 -4.61 -3.92 -0.62
CA GLY A 298 -5.41 -4.50 0.45
C GLY A 298 -5.02 -4.02 1.85
N THR A 299 -3.86 -3.38 1.99
CA THR A 299 -3.43 -2.66 3.20
C THR A 299 -4.51 -1.64 3.56
N PHE A 300 -4.80 -1.47 4.85
CA PHE A 300 -5.74 -0.44 5.26
C PHE A 300 -5.31 0.30 6.52
N VAL A 301 -5.77 1.53 6.62
CA VAL A 301 -5.53 2.41 7.76
C VAL A 301 -6.86 2.66 8.45
N LYS A 302 -6.92 2.40 9.75
CA LYS A 302 -8.03 2.86 10.61
C LYS A 302 -7.63 4.15 11.30
N VAL A 303 -8.50 5.15 11.16
CA VAL A 303 -8.33 6.48 11.75
C VAL A 303 -9.46 6.68 12.75
N PHE A 304 -9.09 6.87 14.01
CA PHE A 304 -10.01 7.12 15.12
C PHE A 304 -9.90 8.58 15.56
N LEU A 305 -10.99 9.32 15.43
CA LEU A 305 -11.10 10.72 15.83
C LEU A 305 -11.61 10.81 17.27
N TYR A 306 -10.80 11.43 18.11
CA TYR A 306 -11.15 11.74 19.47
C TYR A 306 -11.20 13.25 19.66
N ASN A 307 -12.05 13.66 20.59
CA ASN A 307 -12.16 15.04 21.02
C ASN A 307 -11.96 15.07 22.53
N TYR A 308 -11.14 15.99 22.99
CA TYR A 308 -10.96 16.28 24.41
C TYR A 308 -11.21 17.78 24.65
N GLY A 309 -12.17 18.06 25.52
CA GLY A 309 -12.62 19.43 25.80
C GLY A 309 -13.42 20.05 24.65
N TRP A 310 -13.38 21.38 24.54
CA TRP A 310 -14.26 22.15 23.64
C TRP A 310 -13.64 22.46 22.28
N SER A 311 -12.36 22.14 22.05
CA SER A 311 -11.66 22.59 20.83
C SER A 311 -10.51 21.71 20.35
N PHE A 312 -10.19 20.61 21.04
CA PHE A 312 -9.02 19.82 20.71
C PHE A 312 -9.40 18.45 20.16
N TRP A 313 -8.95 18.19 18.93
CA TRP A 313 -9.11 16.91 18.27
C TRP A 313 -7.76 16.21 18.19
N TYR A 314 -7.75 14.90 18.44
CA TYR A 314 -6.59 14.07 18.17
C TYR A 314 -7.00 12.79 17.45
N ILE A 315 -6.02 12.19 16.81
CA ILE A 315 -6.16 11.03 15.97
C ILE A 315 -5.35 9.90 16.59
N ASN A 316 -5.98 8.74 16.72
CA ASN A 316 -5.23 7.48 16.77
C ASN A 316 -5.30 6.84 15.39
N LEU A 317 -4.18 6.26 14.96
CA LEU A 317 -4.03 5.63 13.66
C LEU A 317 -3.47 4.23 13.85
N GLU A 318 -4.07 3.28 13.15
CA GLU A 318 -3.60 1.90 13.06
C GLU A 318 -3.46 1.53 11.59
N VAL A 319 -2.28 1.01 11.22
CA VAL A 319 -2.03 0.48 9.87
C VAL A 319 -2.08 -1.03 9.94
N TYR A 320 -2.90 -1.62 9.09
CA TYR A 320 -3.08 -3.07 8.94
C TYR A 320 -2.47 -3.49 7.60
N PRO A 321 -1.19 -3.89 7.60
CA PRO A 321 -0.50 -4.31 6.39
C PRO A 321 -1.02 -5.67 5.90
N THR A 322 -0.68 -6.00 4.66
CA THR A 322 -0.91 -7.31 4.05
C THR A 322 0.41 -8.05 3.88
N VAL A 323 0.33 -9.32 3.48
CA VAL A 323 1.51 -10.10 3.09
C VAL A 323 2.33 -9.46 1.97
N ALA A 324 1.72 -8.60 1.14
CA ALA A 324 2.43 -7.88 0.09
C ALA A 324 3.43 -6.85 0.65
N ASP A 325 3.21 -6.37 1.88
CA ASP A 325 4.02 -5.36 2.57
C ASP A 325 5.18 -5.97 3.39
N LEU A 326 5.21 -7.29 3.58
CA LEU A 326 6.24 -7.99 4.35
C LEU A 326 7.64 -7.72 3.76
N GLY A 327 8.55 -7.22 4.60
CA GLY A 327 9.93 -6.84 4.24
C GLY A 327 10.03 -5.59 3.36
N LYS A 328 8.92 -4.88 3.12
CA LYS A 328 8.85 -3.75 2.18
C LYS A 328 8.40 -2.43 2.80
N THR A 329 8.20 -2.39 4.12
CA THR A 329 7.85 -1.16 4.83
C THR A 329 9.10 -0.36 5.25
N SER A 330 8.92 0.94 5.41
CA SER A 330 9.88 1.84 6.04
C SER A 330 9.12 3.02 6.66
N GLY A 331 9.71 3.63 7.69
CA GLY A 331 9.10 4.74 8.41
C GLY A 331 9.09 4.52 9.91
N LEU A 332 8.26 5.31 10.60
CA LEU A 332 8.11 5.25 12.06
C LEU A 332 7.60 3.89 12.58
N CYS A 333 6.97 3.08 11.73
CA CYS A 333 6.49 1.74 12.07
C CYS A 333 7.52 0.62 11.83
N GLY A 334 8.76 0.96 11.44
CA GLY A 334 9.82 -0.02 11.22
C GLY A 334 9.66 -0.85 9.95
N VAL A 335 10.38 -1.98 9.91
CA VAL A 335 10.37 -2.93 8.79
C VAL A 335 9.51 -4.11 9.19
N LEU A 336 8.50 -4.43 8.40
CA LEU A 336 7.59 -5.53 8.68
C LEU A 336 8.26 -6.87 8.33
N ASP A 337 9.16 -7.37 9.17
CA ASP A 337 9.93 -8.60 8.91
C ASP A 337 10.05 -9.54 10.12
N ASN A 338 9.32 -9.23 11.21
CA ASN A 338 9.35 -9.95 12.48
C ASN A 338 10.69 -9.83 13.24
N ASP A 339 11.57 -8.91 12.85
CA ASP A 339 12.82 -8.58 13.54
C ASP A 339 12.80 -7.17 14.14
N ARG A 340 12.44 -7.09 15.42
CA ARG A 340 12.39 -5.82 16.15
C ARG A 340 13.74 -5.12 16.30
N THR A 341 14.86 -5.82 16.09
CA THR A 341 16.18 -5.22 16.30
C THR A 341 16.55 -4.20 15.22
N ASN A 342 15.86 -4.25 14.07
CA ASN A 342 16.10 -3.38 12.93
C ASN A 342 15.02 -2.30 12.70
N ASP A 343 13.98 -2.27 13.55
CA ASP A 343 12.86 -1.34 13.41
C ASP A 343 13.25 0.14 13.57
N PHE A 344 14.32 0.43 14.30
CA PHE A 344 14.85 1.79 14.45
C PHE A 344 15.80 2.16 13.30
N ARG A 345 15.43 1.78 12.07
CA ARG A 345 16.11 2.20 10.84
C ARG A 345 15.70 3.62 10.47
N ARG A 346 16.68 4.51 10.42
CA ARG A 346 16.51 5.92 10.04
C ARG A 346 16.20 6.07 8.56
N MET A 347 15.71 7.26 8.18
CA MET A 347 15.41 7.57 6.78
C MET A 347 16.63 7.45 5.86
N ASP A 348 17.84 7.69 6.35
CA ASP A 348 19.09 7.56 5.58
C ASP A 348 19.62 6.12 5.47
N GLY A 349 18.90 5.15 6.05
CA GLY A 349 19.26 3.73 6.07
C GLY A 349 20.17 3.33 7.23
N THR A 350 20.66 4.26 8.05
CA THR A 350 21.39 3.91 9.28
C THR A 350 20.45 3.31 10.32
N GLN A 351 20.98 2.46 11.21
CA GLN A 351 20.18 1.75 12.20
C GLN A 351 20.63 2.12 13.61
N ASP A 352 19.66 2.54 14.42
CA ASP A 352 19.84 2.79 15.83
C ASP A 352 19.75 1.49 16.64
N ASN A 353 20.56 1.35 17.68
CA ASN A 353 20.48 0.19 18.57
C ASN A 353 19.26 0.30 19.49
N ILE A 354 18.26 -0.56 19.31
CA ILE A 354 17.02 -0.56 20.08
C ILE A 354 17.25 -0.66 21.60
N TYR A 355 18.31 -1.34 22.03
CA TYR A 355 18.65 -1.52 23.45
C TYR A 355 19.24 -0.27 24.12
N SER A 356 19.55 0.78 23.35
CA SER A 356 20.08 2.05 23.87
C SER A 356 18.99 2.99 24.41
N TYR A 357 17.72 2.64 24.22
CA TYR A 357 16.58 3.53 24.51
C TYR A 357 15.79 3.08 25.74
N SER A 358 15.20 4.06 26.41
CA SER A 358 14.34 3.85 27.58
C SER A 358 13.27 4.93 27.65
N TYR A 359 12.36 4.84 28.62
CA TYR A 359 11.36 5.88 28.86
C TYR A 359 11.98 7.29 29.04
N HIS A 360 13.16 7.38 29.65
CA HIS A 360 13.87 8.65 29.87
C HIS A 360 14.86 9.02 28.76
N ASN A 361 15.13 8.10 27.83
CA ASN A 361 15.99 8.30 26.67
C ASN A 361 15.28 7.77 25.41
N PRO A 362 14.29 8.51 24.89
CA PRO A 362 13.54 8.08 23.71
C PRO A 362 14.40 8.09 22.44
N PRO A 363 14.03 7.33 21.40
CA PRO A 363 14.75 7.26 20.13
C PRO A 363 14.48 8.48 19.25
N ASP A 364 14.85 9.67 19.75
CA ASP A 364 14.62 10.94 19.06
C ASP A 364 15.36 11.01 17.72
N GLY A 365 16.59 10.48 17.65
CA GLY A 365 17.37 10.42 16.41
C GLY A 365 16.66 9.66 15.29
N PHE A 366 16.10 8.49 15.62
CA PHE A 366 15.25 7.72 14.72
C PHE A 366 14.01 8.51 14.30
N SER A 367 13.24 9.02 15.26
CA SER A 367 11.97 9.71 14.98
C SER A 367 12.15 10.99 14.17
N LEU A 368 13.18 11.80 14.47
CA LEU A 368 13.50 13.03 13.75
C LEU A 368 14.04 12.77 12.35
N SER A 369 14.72 11.64 12.11
CA SER A 369 15.17 11.28 10.76
C SER A 369 14.00 11.11 9.77
N TRP A 370 12.81 10.76 10.27
CA TRP A 370 11.60 10.59 9.48
C TRP A 370 10.76 11.87 9.35
N GLN A 371 11.18 12.97 9.97
CA GLN A 371 10.48 14.24 9.86
C GLN A 371 10.69 14.86 8.47
N LEU A 372 9.59 15.26 7.83
CA LEU A 372 9.66 16.01 6.58
C LEU A 372 10.07 17.46 6.85
N PRO A 373 11.00 18.02 6.06
CA PRO A 373 11.37 19.43 6.15
C PRO A 373 10.19 20.35 5.85
N ALA A 374 10.16 21.50 6.51
CA ALA A 374 9.12 22.50 6.28
C ALA A 374 9.16 22.98 4.82
N GLY A 375 8.02 22.92 4.12
CA GLY A 375 7.93 23.28 2.71
C GLY A 375 8.43 22.21 1.73
N SER A 376 8.72 21.00 2.22
CA SER A 376 9.05 19.85 1.36
C SER A 376 7.91 19.56 0.37
N SER A 377 8.27 19.24 -0.88
CA SER A 377 7.33 18.75 -1.89
C SER A 377 6.71 17.39 -1.54
N ASP A 378 7.23 16.71 -0.52
CA ASP A 378 6.72 15.42 -0.05
C ASP A 378 5.66 15.57 1.07
N ASP A 379 5.47 16.77 1.64
CA ASP A 379 4.47 17.00 2.70
C ASP A 379 3.05 17.05 2.12
N LEU A 380 2.36 15.92 2.13
CA LEU A 380 0.97 15.80 1.65
C LEU A 380 0.00 16.59 2.51
N LEU A 381 0.36 16.87 3.77
CA LEU A 381 -0.44 17.64 4.71
C LEU A 381 -0.17 19.14 4.60
N ALA A 382 0.79 19.58 3.78
CA ALA A 382 0.93 20.99 3.39
C ALA A 382 -0.26 21.47 2.55
N ASN A 383 -1.01 20.53 1.95
CA ASN A 383 -2.20 20.77 1.15
C ASN A 383 -1.96 21.79 0.01
N SER A 384 -0.84 21.64 -0.68
CA SER A 384 -0.41 22.51 -1.78
C SER A 384 -0.69 21.86 -3.14
N GLN A 385 -1.23 22.65 -4.08
CA GLN A 385 -1.46 22.17 -5.44
C GLN A 385 -0.15 21.75 -6.12
N THR A 386 0.96 22.44 -5.85
CA THR A 386 2.28 22.09 -6.40
C THR A 386 2.74 20.70 -5.94
N VAL A 387 2.45 20.33 -4.68
CA VAL A 387 2.71 18.98 -4.15
C VAL A 387 1.87 17.96 -4.93
N PHE A 388 0.57 18.23 -5.07
CA PHE A 388 -0.36 17.30 -5.74
C PHE A 388 -0.11 17.14 -7.25
N ASP A 389 0.32 18.20 -7.93
CA ASP A 389 0.64 18.17 -9.35
C ASP A 389 1.94 17.39 -9.64
N SER A 390 2.84 17.29 -8.65
CA SER A 390 4.07 16.49 -8.75
C SER A 390 3.84 14.98 -8.54
N LEU A 391 2.63 14.57 -8.13
CA LEU A 391 2.34 13.17 -7.84
C LEU A 391 2.30 12.32 -9.11
N THR A 392 2.75 11.08 -8.97
CA THR A 392 2.96 10.13 -10.06
C THR A 392 1.77 9.16 -10.18
N PRO A 393 1.21 8.94 -11.38
CA PRO A 393 0.11 8.00 -11.56
C PRO A 393 0.50 6.54 -11.26
N LEU A 394 -0.47 5.74 -10.84
CA LEU A 394 -0.43 4.26 -10.84
C LEU A 394 -0.68 3.67 -12.23
N SER A 395 -1.40 4.39 -13.10
CA SER A 395 -1.93 3.85 -14.38
C SER A 395 -0.87 3.41 -15.37
N SER A 396 0.37 3.88 -15.23
CA SER A 396 1.48 3.44 -16.06
C SER A 396 1.93 2.01 -15.76
N TYR A 397 1.51 1.41 -14.63
CA TYR A 397 2.06 0.15 -14.13
C TYR A 397 1.03 -0.82 -13.51
N LEU A 398 -0.22 -0.39 -13.28
CA LEU A 398 -1.30 -1.24 -12.79
C LEU A 398 -2.48 -1.26 -13.76
N HIS A 399 -3.01 -2.46 -14.01
CA HIS A 399 -4.22 -2.63 -14.81
C HIS A 399 -5.45 -2.13 -14.04
N LYS A 400 -6.26 -1.28 -14.67
CA LYS A 400 -7.58 -0.92 -14.16
C LYS A 400 -8.58 -2.00 -14.56
N LEU A 401 -9.31 -2.54 -13.59
CA LEU A 401 -10.49 -3.34 -13.85
C LEU A 401 -11.67 -2.39 -14.05
N CYS A 402 -12.29 -2.45 -15.21
CA CYS A 402 -13.45 -1.63 -15.53
C CYS A 402 -14.71 -2.48 -15.52
N THR A 403 -15.71 -2.08 -14.73
CA THR A 403 -17.05 -2.66 -14.75
C THR A 403 -17.99 -1.72 -15.49
N CYS A 404 -18.77 -2.26 -16.42
CA CYS A 404 -19.82 -1.52 -17.12
C CYS A 404 -21.16 -1.76 -16.42
N ASP A 405 -21.75 -0.73 -15.82
CA ASP A 405 -23.11 -0.75 -15.30
C ASP A 405 -23.94 0.34 -15.99
N LYS A 406 -25.03 -0.06 -16.66
CA LYS A 406 -26.05 0.83 -17.25
C LYS A 406 -25.48 2.12 -17.88
N ASP A 407 -24.62 1.95 -18.88
CA ASP A 407 -23.97 3.01 -19.68
C ASP A 407 -22.85 3.81 -18.97
N LYS A 408 -22.41 3.42 -17.77
CA LYS A 408 -21.22 3.97 -17.11
C LYS A 408 -20.11 2.94 -16.97
N THR A 409 -18.95 3.25 -17.54
CA THR A 409 -17.71 2.51 -17.32
C THR A 409 -17.04 3.01 -16.04
N LEU A 410 -17.05 2.19 -15.00
CA LEU A 410 -16.38 2.46 -13.72
C LEU A 410 -15.08 1.67 -13.68
N CYS A 411 -13.94 2.35 -13.81
CA CYS A 411 -12.62 1.75 -13.74
C CYS A 411 -12.01 1.97 -12.36
N SER A 412 -11.52 0.90 -11.74
CA SER A 412 -10.76 0.94 -10.48
C SER A 412 -9.53 0.03 -10.59
N TYR A 413 -8.47 0.34 -9.85
CA TYR A 413 -7.36 -0.61 -9.69
C TYR A 413 -7.85 -1.80 -8.90
N LYS A 414 -7.29 -3.00 -9.16
CA LYS A 414 -7.69 -4.28 -8.55
C LYS A 414 -7.89 -4.14 -7.03
N GLN A 415 -9.10 -3.80 -6.61
CA GLN A 415 -9.55 -3.93 -5.24
C GLN A 415 -10.02 -5.36 -5.13
N TYR A 416 -9.48 -6.12 -4.18
CA TYR A 416 -9.88 -7.51 -3.94
C TYR A 416 -11.40 -7.65 -4.07
N THR A 417 -11.82 -8.24 -5.18
CA THR A 417 -13.20 -8.69 -5.36
C THR A 417 -13.37 -9.87 -4.42
N GLU A 418 -14.39 -9.78 -3.55
CA GLU A 418 -15.01 -10.91 -2.86
C GLU A 418 -14.52 -11.36 -1.47
N CYS A 419 -13.79 -10.54 -0.72
CA CYS A 419 -14.12 -10.55 0.70
C CYS A 419 -15.41 -9.73 0.85
N LYS A 420 -16.56 -10.40 1.05
CA LYS A 420 -17.71 -9.80 1.75
C LYS A 420 -17.27 -9.45 3.17
N THR A 421 -16.39 -8.46 3.29
CA THR A 421 -16.22 -7.76 4.54
C THR A 421 -17.60 -7.17 4.80
N ASN A 422 -18.19 -7.50 5.94
CA ASN A 422 -19.39 -6.83 6.43
C ASN A 422 -18.99 -5.37 6.73
N VAL A 423 -18.80 -4.58 5.68
CA VAL A 423 -18.42 -3.19 5.81
C VAL A 423 -19.66 -2.46 6.31
N ARG A 424 -19.70 -2.18 7.60
CA ARG A 424 -20.63 -1.21 8.18
C ARG A 424 -20.07 0.17 7.86
N GLY A 425 -20.85 1.03 7.22
CA GLY A 425 -20.46 2.42 6.96
C GLY A 425 -20.86 2.95 5.59
N ARG A 426 -20.75 4.26 5.42
CA ARG A 426 -20.97 4.92 4.12
C ARG A 426 -19.63 5.13 3.43
N GLU A 427 -19.56 4.81 2.14
CA GLU A 427 -18.36 5.08 1.34
C GLU A 427 -18.18 6.59 1.15
N TYR A 428 -16.94 7.05 1.36
CA TYR A 428 -16.52 8.40 1.01
C TYR A 428 -15.99 8.37 -0.42
N HIS A 429 -16.85 8.75 -1.37
CA HIS A 429 -16.49 8.67 -2.78
C HIS A 429 -15.31 9.58 -3.10
N CYS A 430 -14.39 9.05 -3.91
CA CYS A 430 -13.25 9.76 -4.44
C CYS A 430 -13.76 10.79 -5.48
N VAL A 431 -14.14 11.97 -4.99
CA VAL A 431 -14.68 13.08 -5.78
C VAL A 431 -14.02 14.36 -5.30
N LEU A 432 -13.56 15.20 -6.24
CA LEU A 432 -13.12 16.54 -5.93
C LEU A 432 -14.34 17.35 -5.48
N HIS A 433 -14.53 17.50 -4.18
CA HIS A 433 -15.50 18.44 -3.65
C HIS A 433 -15.02 19.86 -4.00
N SER A 434 -15.62 20.46 -5.03
CA SER A 434 -15.30 21.84 -5.43
C SER A 434 -15.53 22.76 -4.24
N SER A 435 -14.48 23.48 -3.86
CA SER A 435 -14.52 24.58 -2.88
C SER A 435 -15.29 25.81 -3.40
N SER A 436 -16.17 25.67 -4.39
CA SER A 436 -16.71 26.78 -5.17
C SER A 436 -18.09 26.49 -5.78
N SER A 437 -19.10 26.15 -4.96
CA SER A 437 -20.51 26.50 -5.25
C SER A 437 -21.41 26.28 -4.03
N ARG A 438 -21.74 27.38 -3.34
CA ARG A 438 -22.96 27.67 -2.53
C ARG A 438 -23.79 26.52 -1.91
N ARG A 439 -23.19 25.43 -1.44
CA ARG A 439 -23.74 24.65 -0.32
C ARG A 439 -22.93 25.03 0.91
N LYS A 440 -23.61 25.57 1.93
CA LYS A 440 -23.00 25.84 3.24
C LYS A 440 -22.10 24.67 3.60
N LYS A 441 -20.81 24.97 3.81
CA LYS A 441 -19.87 24.08 4.47
C LYS A 441 -20.62 23.43 5.64
N ARG A 442 -20.49 22.12 5.84
CA ARG A 442 -20.85 21.54 7.14
C ARG A 442 -19.75 21.97 8.11
N ASP A 443 -19.79 23.24 8.49
CA ASP A 443 -19.02 23.75 9.60
C ASP A 443 -19.65 23.18 10.87
N LEU A 444 -18.89 22.40 11.62
CA LEU A 444 -19.23 22.07 13.00
C LEU A 444 -19.29 23.34 13.88
N GLU A 445 -18.79 24.47 13.39
CA GLU A 445 -18.89 25.79 14.03
C GLU A 445 -20.31 26.38 14.07
N ILE A 446 -21.24 25.92 13.24
CA ILE A 446 -22.65 26.39 13.30
C ILE A 446 -23.35 25.94 14.60
N LEU A 447 -22.79 24.97 15.34
CA LEU A 447 -23.24 24.63 16.69
C LEU A 447 -22.74 25.61 17.76
N THR A 448 -21.66 26.36 17.50
CA THR A 448 -21.04 27.29 18.47
C THR A 448 -21.42 28.75 18.28
N SER A 449 -21.90 29.17 17.10
CA SER A 449 -22.09 30.61 16.79
C SER A 449 -23.48 31.19 17.09
N LEU A 450 -24.35 30.51 17.86
CA LEU A 450 -25.71 30.99 18.16
C LEU A 450 -25.82 31.79 19.47
N GLN A 451 -24.70 32.21 20.08
CA GLN A 451 -24.71 32.83 21.41
C GLN A 451 -24.62 34.35 21.48
N GLU A 452 -24.44 35.09 20.38
CA GLU A 452 -24.32 36.55 20.47
C GLU A 452 -25.09 37.26 19.36
N MET A 453 -26.31 37.71 19.68
CA MET A 453 -26.91 38.98 19.21
C MET A 453 -28.15 39.27 20.05
N ASP A 454 -28.04 40.23 20.97
CA ASP A 454 -29.12 40.70 21.84
C ASP A 454 -29.99 41.78 21.15
N ALA A 455 -31.29 41.73 21.49
CA ALA A 455 -32.36 42.75 21.39
C ALA A 455 -32.71 43.47 20.07
N LYS A 456 -33.86 43.10 19.45
CA LYS A 456 -35.15 43.89 19.45
C LYS A 456 -36.23 43.34 18.47
N SER A 457 -37.38 42.92 19.04
CA SER A 457 -38.79 42.80 18.56
C SER A 457 -39.08 42.24 17.14
N VAL A 458 -39.94 41.22 16.91
CA VAL A 458 -41.40 41.13 17.18
C VAL A 458 -41.84 39.66 17.37
N GLU A 459 -42.84 39.43 18.24
CA GLU A 459 -43.33 38.15 18.79
C GLU A 459 -43.76 37.05 17.78
N GLN A 460 -43.20 35.85 17.94
CA GLN A 460 -43.94 34.59 17.89
C GLN A 460 -43.40 33.67 19.01
N THR A 461 -44.22 33.42 20.02
CA THR A 461 -43.89 32.60 21.20
C THR A 461 -43.72 31.13 20.83
N ARG A 462 -42.47 30.69 20.65
CA ARG A 462 -42.10 29.27 20.77
C ARG A 462 -41.74 28.99 22.23
N VAL A 463 -42.51 28.10 22.86
CA VAL A 463 -42.22 27.58 24.20
C VAL A 463 -40.87 26.84 24.14
N LYS A 464 -39.89 27.29 24.94
CA LYS A 464 -38.62 26.56 25.16
C LYS A 464 -38.97 25.20 25.77
N ARG A 465 -38.56 24.11 25.12
CA ARG A 465 -38.63 22.77 25.71
C ARG A 465 -37.48 22.62 26.69
N GLN A 466 -37.81 22.33 27.94
CA GLN A 466 -36.87 22.04 29.01
C GLN A 466 -36.37 20.59 28.83
N ALA A 467 -35.11 20.30 29.14
CA ALA A 467 -34.58 18.94 29.09
C ALA A 467 -35.38 18.02 30.03
N VAL A 468 -35.75 16.85 29.54
CA VAL A 468 -36.58 15.88 30.27
C VAL A 468 -35.66 14.82 30.88
N SER A 469 -36.02 14.26 32.03
CA SER A 469 -35.21 13.23 32.68
C SER A 469 -35.11 11.98 31.78
N GLU A 470 -34.10 11.13 31.98
CA GLU A 470 -33.93 9.90 31.19
C GLU A 470 -35.16 8.99 31.26
N VAL A 471 -35.85 8.97 32.41
CA VAL A 471 -37.10 8.23 32.61
C VAL A 471 -38.25 8.82 31.79
N ASP A 472 -38.35 10.14 31.74
CA ASP A 472 -39.39 10.81 30.95
C ASP A 472 -39.10 10.75 29.45
N ALA A 473 -37.82 10.83 29.06
CA ALA A 473 -37.37 10.65 27.68
C ALA A 473 -37.66 9.23 27.19
N PHE A 474 -37.44 8.23 28.04
CA PHE A 474 -37.86 6.85 27.77
C PHE A 474 -39.36 6.78 27.52
N ASN A 475 -40.20 7.32 28.41
CA ASN A 475 -41.66 7.26 28.27
C ASN A 475 -42.18 8.00 27.03
N ILE A 476 -41.60 9.16 26.70
CA ILE A 476 -41.97 9.95 25.51
C ILE A 476 -41.60 9.21 24.23
N CYS A 477 -40.39 8.65 24.17
CA CYS A 477 -39.98 7.84 23.04
C CYS A 477 -40.82 6.57 22.95
N ASP A 478 -41.10 5.89 24.06
CA ASP A 478 -41.91 4.65 24.06
C ASP A 478 -43.31 4.93 23.53
N ASP A 479 -44.01 5.94 24.06
CA ASP A 479 -45.33 6.33 23.56
C ASP A 479 -45.32 6.68 22.06
N ALA A 480 -44.32 7.44 21.60
CA ALA A 480 -44.21 7.83 20.19
C ALA A 480 -43.96 6.63 19.26
N PHE A 481 -43.16 5.66 19.71
CA PHE A 481 -42.86 4.46 18.96
C PHE A 481 -44.04 3.47 18.97
N GLN A 482 -44.74 3.30 20.10
CA GLN A 482 -45.94 2.47 20.22
C GLN A 482 -47.11 3.00 19.37
N GLN A 483 -47.24 4.32 19.23
CA GLN A 483 -48.26 4.96 18.38
C GLN A 483 -47.91 4.91 16.88
N SER A 484 -46.66 4.58 16.52
CA SER A 484 -46.22 4.48 15.13
C SER A 484 -46.67 3.16 14.51
N ALA A 485 -47.68 3.23 13.65
CA ALA A 485 -48.12 2.09 12.85
C ALA A 485 -46.96 1.43 12.07
N HIS A 486 -45.98 2.23 11.62
CA HIS A 486 -44.80 1.74 10.91
C HIS A 486 -43.85 0.95 11.81
N TYR A 487 -43.64 1.40 13.05
CA TYR A 487 -42.77 0.70 14.00
C TYR A 487 -43.37 -0.65 14.41
N ASN A 488 -44.68 -0.69 14.65
CA ASN A 488 -45.39 -1.93 14.96
C ASN A 488 -45.34 -2.94 13.80
N ILE A 489 -45.44 -2.48 12.55
CA ILE A 489 -45.27 -3.34 11.37
C ILE A 489 -43.84 -3.89 11.31
N CYS A 490 -42.82 -3.08 11.58
CA CYS A 490 -41.43 -3.54 11.59
C CYS A 490 -41.16 -4.59 12.66
N LEU A 491 -41.73 -4.45 13.87
CA LEU A 491 -41.63 -5.45 14.94
C LEU A 491 -42.29 -6.79 14.57
N GLN A 492 -43.39 -6.76 13.83
CA GLN A 492 -44.11 -7.98 13.41
C GLN A 492 -43.43 -8.71 12.24
N VAL A 493 -42.77 -7.97 11.35
CA VAL A 493 -42.23 -8.51 10.08
C VAL A 493 -40.74 -8.85 10.17
N VAL A 494 -39.99 -8.23 11.10
CA VAL A 494 -38.55 -8.43 11.22
C VAL A 494 -38.21 -9.17 12.53
N PRO A 495 -37.86 -10.47 12.47
CA PRO A 495 -37.32 -11.16 13.63
C PRO A 495 -36.00 -10.50 14.04
N ASN A 496 -35.87 -10.12 15.31
CA ASN A 496 -34.72 -9.39 15.89
C ASN A 496 -34.55 -7.94 15.40
N PHE A 497 -35.64 -7.16 15.32
CA PHE A 497 -35.56 -5.73 15.08
C PHE A 497 -34.71 -5.02 16.17
N THR A 498 -33.60 -4.40 15.76
CA THR A 498 -32.64 -3.74 16.65
C THR A 498 -33.15 -2.38 17.11
N ASN A 499 -33.17 -2.14 18.43
CA ASN A 499 -33.77 -0.94 19.05
C ASN A 499 -32.88 0.32 18.99
N GLU A 500 -32.00 0.42 17.99
CA GLU A 500 -31.00 1.49 17.87
C GLU A 500 -31.67 2.86 17.65
N THR A 501 -32.76 2.91 16.86
CA THR A 501 -33.53 4.14 16.63
C THR A 501 -34.23 4.62 17.89
N PHE A 502 -34.66 3.70 18.75
CA PHE A 502 -35.29 4.01 20.03
C PHE A 502 -34.26 4.58 21.03
N ALA A 503 -33.09 3.95 21.12
CA ALA A 503 -31.98 4.45 21.93
C ALA A 503 -31.51 5.85 21.47
N ASN A 504 -31.50 6.11 20.16
CA ASN A 504 -31.18 7.42 19.61
C ASN A 504 -32.23 8.48 20.00
N CYS A 505 -33.52 8.13 19.98
CA CYS A 505 -34.59 9.03 20.44
C CYS A 505 -34.41 9.45 21.90
N ILE A 506 -34.10 8.49 22.79
CA ILE A 506 -33.89 8.78 24.22
C ILE A 506 -32.69 9.71 24.39
N ASN A 507 -31.58 9.41 23.72
CA ASN A 507 -30.37 10.24 23.74
C ASN A 507 -30.61 11.66 23.20
N ASP A 508 -31.46 11.81 22.18
CA ASP A 508 -31.79 13.14 21.63
C ASP A 508 -32.61 13.98 22.62
N LEU A 509 -33.48 13.36 23.42
CA LEU A 509 -34.31 14.05 24.41
C LEU A 509 -33.58 14.37 25.72
N THR A 510 -32.62 13.54 26.13
CA THR A 510 -31.83 13.74 27.36
C THR A 510 -30.68 14.74 27.17
N ASN A 511 -30.13 14.88 25.95
CA ASN A 511 -29.02 15.79 25.65
C ASN A 511 -29.43 17.27 25.42
N MET A 512 -30.63 17.68 25.86
CA MET A 512 -31.13 19.06 25.73
C MET A 512 -30.75 20.00 26.89
N ASN A 513 -29.75 19.66 27.70
CA ASN A 513 -29.14 20.57 28.67
C ASN A 513 -27.63 20.58 28.46
N ILE A 514 -27.13 21.66 27.85
CA ILE A 514 -25.95 22.44 28.21
C ILE A 514 -25.91 23.55 27.14
N SER A 515 -26.47 24.72 27.47
CA SER A 515 -26.31 25.96 26.71
C SER A 515 -25.82 27.03 27.65
#